data_AF-A0A257ISZ1-F1
#
_entry.id   AF-A0A257ISZ1-F1
#
_cell.length_a   1.000
_cell.length_b   1.000
_cell.length_c   1.000
_cell.angle_alpha   90.00
_cell.angle_beta   90.00
_cell.angle_gamma   90.00
#
_symmetry.space_group_name_H-M   'P 1'
#
loop_
_entity.id
_entity.type
_entity.pdbx_description
1 polymer ?
#
loop_
_entity_poly.entity_id
_entity_poly.type
_entity_poly.pdbx_seq_one_letter_code
_entity_poly.pdbx_strand_id
1 'polypeptide(L)'
;MQLSLIDEVPEFTKTYFIDVYAEALYDVKADKMKLKTINGQQVPEDIKIAIPSKFITKYPEGTIYKVDTRLVNKKGKRPYFIAKNSKSVQRAIEYFDYNLKVQNGFDYYLRK
;
A
#
# COMPACT_ATOMS: atom_id res chain seq x y z
N MET A 1 -7.41 35.03 -23.55
CA MET A 1 -6.91 34.70 -22.20
C MET A 1 -7.09 33.19 -22.04
N GLN A 2 -6.14 32.41 -22.55
CA GLN A 2 -4.97 31.89 -21.85
C GLN A 2 -5.34 30.65 -21.00
N LEU A 3 -5.18 29.49 -21.64
CA LEU A 3 -5.07 28.18 -20.99
C LEU A 3 -3.76 28.18 -20.20
N SER A 4 -3.79 28.60 -18.94
CA SER A 4 -2.62 28.50 -18.06
C SER A 4 -3.05 28.02 -16.69
N LEU A 5 -2.63 26.78 -16.38
CA LEU A 5 -2.33 26.23 -15.05
C LEU A 5 -2.20 24.69 -15.07
N ILE A 6 -2.20 24.05 -16.25
CA ILE A 6 -1.92 22.61 -16.36
C ILE A 6 -0.39 22.34 -16.43
N ASP A 7 0.46 23.35 -16.62
CA ASP A 7 1.86 23.15 -17.03
C ASP A 7 2.96 23.63 -16.06
N GLU A 8 2.67 23.93 -14.78
CA GLU A 8 3.73 24.45 -13.88
C GLU A 8 4.24 23.49 -12.80
N VAL A 9 3.88 22.20 -12.82
CA VAL A 9 4.59 21.18 -12.02
C VAL A 9 4.65 19.84 -12.75
N PRO A 10 5.79 19.49 -13.40
CA PRO A 10 5.96 18.19 -14.08
C PRO A 10 5.76 16.99 -13.14
N GLU A 11 5.93 17.18 -11.83
CA GLU A 11 5.79 16.10 -10.84
C GLU A 11 4.35 15.64 -10.56
N PHE A 12 3.33 16.36 -11.04
CA PHE A 12 1.92 15.92 -10.97
C PHE A 12 1.50 14.97 -12.11
N THR A 13 2.40 14.67 -13.06
CA THR A 13 2.19 13.63 -14.10
C THR A 13 2.60 12.22 -13.64
N LYS A 14 3.08 12.07 -12.39
CA LYS A 14 3.47 10.77 -11.83
C LYS A 14 2.24 9.87 -11.69
N THR A 15 1.99 9.09 -12.74
CA THR A 15 0.92 8.09 -12.77
C THR A 15 1.35 6.82 -12.04
N TYR A 16 2.65 6.58 -11.89
CA TYR A 16 3.23 5.38 -11.31
C TYR A 16 4.16 5.72 -10.15
N PHE A 17 4.10 4.90 -9.12
CA PHE A 17 4.93 4.98 -7.93
C PHE A 17 5.51 3.60 -7.69
N ILE A 18 6.83 3.51 -7.72
CA ILE A 18 7.59 2.28 -7.53
C ILE A 18 7.97 2.19 -6.06
N ASP A 19 8.16 0.98 -5.55
CA ASP A 19 8.67 0.78 -4.19
C ASP A 19 7.78 1.39 -3.09
N VAL A 20 6.46 1.37 -3.30
CA VAL A 20 5.50 1.85 -2.29
C VAL A 20 5.33 0.79 -1.22
N TYR A 21 5.50 1.19 0.03
CA TYR A 21 5.27 0.34 1.18
C TYR A 21 3.82 0.42 1.63
N ALA A 22 3.24 -0.75 1.92
CA ALA A 22 1.85 -0.83 2.33
C ALA A 22 1.61 -1.94 3.34
N GLU A 23 0.81 -1.64 4.35
CA GLU A 23 0.40 -2.57 5.39
C GLU A 23 -0.86 -3.31 4.97
N ALA A 24 -0.87 -4.61 5.27
CA ALA A 24 -2.04 -5.48 5.17
C ALA A 24 -2.97 -5.27 6.38
N LEU A 25 -4.20 -4.84 6.13
CA LEU A 25 -5.22 -4.62 7.15
C LEU A 25 -6.45 -5.50 6.87
N TYR A 26 -7.03 -6.09 7.92
CA TYR A 26 -8.26 -6.86 7.80
C TYR A 26 -9.47 -5.92 7.83
N ASP A 27 -10.22 -5.85 6.73
CA ASP A 27 -11.47 -5.10 6.71
C ASP A 27 -12.63 -5.99 7.16
N VAL A 28 -13.05 -5.80 8.41
CA VAL A 28 -14.18 -6.52 9.03
C VAL A 28 -15.49 -6.37 8.24
N LYS A 29 -15.75 -5.20 7.64
CA LYS A 29 -17.01 -4.97 6.90
C LYS A 29 -17.04 -5.71 5.57
N ALA A 30 -15.87 -5.90 4.97
CA ALA A 30 -15.72 -6.54 3.66
C ALA A 30 -15.20 -7.97 3.74
N ASP A 31 -14.98 -8.48 4.97
CA ASP A 31 -14.44 -9.79 5.31
C ASP A 31 -13.21 -10.17 4.47
N LYS A 32 -12.27 -9.22 4.34
CA LYS A 32 -11.08 -9.43 3.49
C LYS A 32 -9.90 -8.53 3.85
N MET A 33 -8.71 -9.05 3.54
CA MET A 33 -7.47 -8.28 3.57
C MET A 33 -7.47 -7.17 2.52
N LYS A 34 -6.93 -6.00 2.90
CA LYS A 34 -6.69 -4.84 2.04
C LYS A 34 -5.29 -4.30 2.30
N LEU A 35 -4.77 -3.53 1.35
CA LEU A 35 -3.53 -2.79 1.52
C LEU A 35 -3.80 -1.29 1.66
N LYS A 36 -3.05 -0.65 2.56
CA LYS A 36 -2.98 0.80 2.67
C LYS A 36 -1.53 1.26 2.78
N THR A 37 -1.23 2.41 2.20
CA THR A 37 0.09 3.02 2.34
C THR A 37 0.38 3.38 3.80
N ILE A 38 1.61 3.12 4.23
CA ILE A 38 2.12 3.49 5.55
C ILE A 38 2.72 4.90 5.51
N ASN A 39 2.92 5.51 6.68
CA ASN A 39 3.61 6.79 6.84
C ASN A 39 5.12 6.69 6.52
N GLY A 40 5.78 7.84 6.36
CA GLY A 40 7.24 7.94 6.29
C GLY A 40 7.85 7.65 4.91
N GLN A 41 7.04 7.64 3.85
CA GLN A 41 7.47 7.43 2.47
C GLN A 41 7.05 8.59 1.55
N GLN A 42 7.45 8.54 0.28
CA GLN A 42 7.19 9.60 -0.70
C GLN A 42 5.73 9.69 -1.20
N VAL A 43 4.83 8.86 -0.65
CA VAL A 43 3.39 8.87 -0.94
C VAL A 43 2.60 9.13 0.34
N PRO A 44 1.42 9.77 0.26
CA PRO A 44 0.61 9.98 1.45
C PRO A 44 0.22 8.66 2.13
N GLU A 45 0.13 8.71 3.45
CA GLU A 45 -0.39 7.62 4.28
C GLU A 45 -1.88 7.34 3.97
N ASP A 46 -2.34 6.15 4.34
CA ASP A 46 -3.76 5.77 4.34
C ASP A 46 -4.43 5.72 2.96
N ILE A 47 -3.65 5.76 1.88
CA ILE A 47 -4.14 5.55 0.52
C ILE A 47 -4.35 4.06 0.31
N LYS A 48 -5.58 3.70 -0.04
CA LYS A 48 -5.95 2.32 -0.39
C LYS A 48 -5.22 1.87 -1.65
N ILE A 49 -4.66 0.66 -1.60
CA ILE A 49 -4.13 -0.04 -2.77
C ILE A 49 -5.08 -1.18 -3.15
N ALA A 50 -5.63 -1.11 -4.36
CA ALA A 50 -6.46 -2.17 -4.92
C ALA A 50 -5.59 -3.32 -5.42
N ILE A 51 -5.82 -4.50 -4.85
CA ILE A 51 -5.16 -5.76 -5.20
C ILE A 51 -6.11 -6.92 -4.88
N PRO A 52 -6.09 -8.04 -5.64
CA PRO A 52 -6.81 -9.25 -5.25
C PRO A 52 -6.29 -9.79 -3.90
N SER A 53 -7.20 -10.06 -2.96
CA SER A 53 -6.86 -10.48 -1.58
C SER A 53 -5.97 -11.73 -1.54
N LYS A 54 -6.16 -12.68 -2.46
CA LYS A 54 -5.35 -13.92 -2.55
C LYS A 54 -3.84 -13.71 -2.56
N PHE A 55 -3.34 -12.54 -2.97
CA PHE A 55 -1.91 -12.23 -3.00
C PHE A 55 -1.38 -11.70 -1.66
N ILE A 56 -2.26 -11.26 -0.76
CA ILE A 56 -1.91 -10.64 0.52
C ILE A 56 -2.46 -11.42 1.72
N THR A 57 -3.30 -12.44 1.51
CA THR A 57 -3.85 -13.30 2.56
C THR A 57 -2.90 -14.40 3.02
N LYS A 58 -1.75 -14.57 2.35
CA LYS A 58 -0.75 -15.58 2.74
C LYS A 58 -0.06 -15.25 4.07
N TYR A 59 -0.01 -13.97 4.42
CA TYR A 59 0.62 -13.48 5.64
C TYR A 59 -0.42 -12.74 6.50
N PRO A 60 -0.23 -12.65 7.82
CA PRO A 60 -1.21 -12.07 8.72
C PRO A 60 -1.37 -10.55 8.52
N GLU A 61 -2.43 -10.02 9.12
CA GLU A 61 -2.61 -8.58 9.32
C GLU A 61 -1.38 -7.94 9.95
N GLY A 62 -1.08 -6.71 9.55
CA GLY A 62 0.14 -5.98 9.89
C GLY A 62 1.29 -6.21 8.92
N THR A 63 1.26 -7.22 8.04
CA THR A 63 2.38 -7.48 7.14
C THR A 63 2.61 -6.31 6.18
N ILE A 64 3.85 -5.82 6.10
CA ILE A 64 4.26 -4.75 5.19
C ILE A 64 4.77 -5.34 3.88
N TYR A 65 4.16 -4.90 2.79
CA TYR A 65 4.48 -5.26 1.42
C TYR A 65 5.16 -4.11 0.69
N LYS A 66 5.98 -4.46 -0.30
CA LYS A 66 6.55 -3.53 -1.27
C LYS A 66 5.84 -3.72 -2.61
N VAL A 67 5.24 -2.66 -3.13
CA VAL A 67 4.29 -2.73 -4.24
C VAL A 67 4.51 -1.59 -5.22
N ASP A 68 4.64 -1.93 -6.50
CA ASP A 68 4.55 -0.95 -7.57
C ASP A 68 3.08 -0.60 -7.82
N THR A 69 2.79 0.69 -7.81
CA THR A 69 1.42 1.19 -7.89
C THR A 69 1.22 2.16 -9.04
N ARG A 70 -0.04 2.25 -9.46
CA ARG A 70 -0.54 3.29 -10.35
C ARG A 70 -1.58 4.12 -9.63
N LEU A 71 -1.43 5.44 -9.64
CA LEU A 71 -2.43 6.36 -9.09
C LEU A 71 -3.67 6.38 -10.00
N VAL A 72 -4.83 6.20 -9.38
CA VAL A 72 -6.12 6.40 -10.01
C VAL A 72 -6.79 7.58 -9.35
N ASN A 73 -6.79 8.70 -10.07
CA ASN A 73 -7.52 9.90 -9.70
C ASN A 73 -8.71 10.08 -10.65
N LYS A 74 -9.92 9.78 -10.18
CA LYS A 74 -11.16 9.99 -10.95
C LYS A 74 -11.85 11.23 -10.39
N LYS A 75 -12.27 12.16 -11.27
CA LYS A 75 -13.00 13.38 -10.87
C LYS A 75 -14.16 13.02 -9.93
N GLY A 76 -14.20 13.66 -8.75
CA GLY A 76 -15.24 13.48 -7.73
C GLY A 76 -15.10 12.23 -6.85
N LYS A 77 -14.01 11.45 -6.95
CA LYS A 77 -13.76 10.29 -6.07
C LYS A 77 -12.44 10.45 -5.33
N ARG A 78 -12.35 9.82 -4.14
CA ARG A 78 -11.09 9.75 -3.40
C ARG A 78 -10.03 9.02 -4.24
N PRO A 79 -8.81 9.57 -4.37
CA PRO A 79 -7.73 8.91 -5.09
C PRO A 79 -7.37 7.59 -4.42
N TYR A 80 -6.96 6.61 -5.22
CA TYR A 80 -6.49 5.31 -4.73
C TYR A 80 -5.43 4.74 -5.67
N PHE A 81 -4.64 3.79 -5.17
CA PHE A 81 -3.64 3.10 -5.96
C PHE A 81 -4.17 1.77 -6.49
N ILE A 82 -3.65 1.33 -7.63
CA ILE A 82 -3.81 -0.05 -8.13
C ILE A 82 -2.43 -0.69 -8.20
N ALA A 83 -2.28 -1.91 -7.67
CA ALA A 83 -1.04 -2.67 -7.81
C ALA A 83 -0.80 -3.03 -9.29
N LYS A 84 0.34 -2.61 -9.86
CA LYS A 84 0.68 -2.80 -11.28
C LYS A 84 0.86 -4.27 -11.63
N ASN A 85 1.56 -5.02 -10.76
CA ASN A 85 1.74 -6.45 -10.90
C ASN A 85 1.39 -7.15 -9.59
N SER A 86 0.13 -7.56 -9.47
CA SER A 86 -0.35 -8.21 -8.24
C SER A 86 0.37 -9.54 -7.95
N LYS A 87 0.91 -10.21 -8.97
CA LYS A 87 1.65 -11.48 -8.81
C LYS A 87 3.07 -11.29 -8.26
N SER A 88 3.62 -10.08 -8.35
CA SER A 88 4.96 -9.75 -7.85
C SER A 88 4.92 -9.01 -6.52
N VAL A 89 3.77 -8.96 -5.84
CA VAL A 89 3.71 -8.39 -4.49
C VAL A 89 4.49 -9.27 -3.54
N GLN A 90 5.50 -8.68 -2.92
CA GLN A 90 6.39 -9.33 -1.98
C GLN A 90 6.36 -8.57 -0.66
N ARG A 91 6.66 -9.28 0.42
CA ARG A 91 6.93 -8.62 1.70
C ARG A 91 8.11 -7.67 1.51
N ALA A 92 8.01 -6.48 2.09
CA ALA A 92 9.10 -5.53 2.02
C ALA A 92 10.30 -6.09 2.79
N ILE A 93 11.46 -6.19 2.13
CA ILE A 93 12.69 -6.68 2.73
C ILE A 93 13.24 -5.66 3.73
N GLU A 94 12.95 -4.38 3.49
CA GLU A 94 13.26 -3.24 4.34
C GLU A 94 12.56 -3.33 5.70
N TYR A 95 11.48 -4.11 5.78
CA TYR A 95 10.71 -4.38 6.99
C TYR A 95 10.84 -5.85 7.42
N PHE A 96 11.96 -6.52 7.09
CA PHE A 96 12.14 -7.95 7.37
C PHE A 96 11.91 -8.30 8.85
N ASP A 97 12.60 -7.63 9.78
CA ASP A 97 12.49 -7.92 11.22
C ASP A 97 11.07 -7.68 11.75
N TYR A 98 10.45 -6.59 11.30
CA TYR A 98 9.08 -6.25 11.64
C TYR A 98 8.11 -7.32 11.11
N ASN A 99 8.21 -7.68 9.83
CA ASN A 99 7.38 -8.68 9.18
C ASN A 99 7.56 -10.07 9.81
N LEU A 100 8.77 -10.40 10.26
CA LEU A 100 9.05 -11.63 10.99
C LEU A 100 8.34 -11.63 12.35
N LYS A 101 8.38 -10.50 13.09
CA LYS A 101 7.64 -10.34 14.35
C LYS A 101 6.13 -10.45 14.15
N VAL A 102 5.57 -9.78 13.14
CA VAL A 102 4.17 -9.87 12.75
C VAL A 102 3.77 -11.32 12.46
N GLN A 103 4.58 -12.02 11.65
CA GLN A 103 4.31 -13.41 11.28
C GLN A 103 4.36 -14.34 12.50
N ASN A 104 5.25 -14.08 13.45
CA ASN A 104 5.38 -14.86 14.68
C ASN A 104 4.40 -14.40 15.78
N GLY A 105 3.52 -13.42 15.49
CA GLY A 105 2.46 -12.96 16.38
C GLY A 105 2.93 -12.03 17.50
N PHE A 106 3.83 -11.08 17.20
CA PHE A 106 4.40 -10.08 18.14
C PHE A 106 4.55 -10.65 19.56
N ASP A 107 5.62 -11.41 19.75
CA ASP A 107 5.97 -12.13 20.98
C ASP A 107 5.00 -13.25 21.37
N TYR A 108 5.43 -14.49 21.11
CA TYR A 108 5.19 -15.56 22.09
C TYR A 108 5.59 -15.01 23.47
N TYR A 109 4.62 -14.70 24.33
CA TYR A 109 4.79 -14.50 25.76
C TYR A 109 5.64 -13.28 26.21
N LEU A 110 5.02 -12.10 26.28
CA LEU A 110 5.07 -11.35 27.54
C LEU A 110 4.09 -12.01 28.52
N ARG A 111 4.46 -13.16 29.08
CA ARG A 111 3.75 -13.77 30.22
C ARG A 111 4.73 -14.51 31.15
N LYS A 112 5.08 -13.75 32.20
CA LYS A 112 5.70 -14.07 33.50
C LYS A 112 7.13 -14.57 33.51
#